data_AF-A0AAD7JET7-F1
#
_entry.id   AF-A0AAD7JET7-F1
#
_cell.length_a   1.000
_cell.length_b   1.000
_cell.length_c   1.000
_cell.angle_alpha   90.00
_cell.angle_beta   90.00
_cell.angle_gamma   90.00
#
_symmetry.space_group_name_H-M   'P 1'
#
loop_
_entity.id
_entity.type
_entity.pdbx_description
1 polymer ?
#
loop_
_entity_poly.entity_id
_entity_poly.type
_entity_poly.pdbx_seq_one_letter_code
_entity_poly.pdbx_strand_id
1 'polypeptide(L)' 'MNEEFNFQEGDIIAVTATPDDGWWSGELMDENRRVSGKHIFPSNFVNQL' A
#
# COMPACT_ATOMS: atom_id res chain seq x y z
N MET A 1 1.09 11.78 -2.96
CA MET A 1 0.00 12.44 -2.16
C MET A 1 0.36 12.44 -0.67
N ASN A 2 -0.32 13.21 0.19
CA ASN A 2 -0.03 13.17 1.65
C ASN A 2 -0.27 11.79 2.26
N GLU A 3 -1.13 10.98 1.64
CA GLU A 3 -1.54 9.67 2.13
C GLU A 3 -0.76 8.51 1.48
N GLU A 4 0.13 8.78 0.52
CA GLU A 4 0.85 7.74 -0.22
C GLU A 4 2.08 7.23 0.53
N PHE A 5 2.23 5.91 0.70
CA PHE A 5 3.44 5.29 1.29
C PHE A 5 4.35 4.62 0.27
N ASN A 6 5.64 4.59 0.57
CA ASN A 6 6.65 3.89 -0.20
C ASN A 6 6.75 2.43 0.26
N PHE A 7 6.92 1.53 -0.69
CA PHE A 7 7.15 0.11 -0.49
C PHE A 7 8.18 -0.39 -1.50
N GLN A 8 8.69 -1.59 -1.27
CA GLN A 8 9.70 -2.23 -2.11
C GLN A 8 9.32 -3.68 -2.40
N GLU A 9 10.06 -4.29 -3.34
CA GLU A 9 9.91 -5.72 -3.63
C GLU A 9 10.09 -6.57 -2.36
N GLY A 10 9.20 -7.55 -2.18
CA GLY A 10 9.15 -8.40 -1.00
C GLY A 10 8.25 -7.89 0.13
N ASP A 11 7.78 -6.64 0.05
CA ASP A 11 6.81 -6.12 1.00
C ASP A 11 5.45 -6.80 0.85
N ILE A 12 4.86 -7.19 1.98
CA ILE A 12 3.48 -7.67 2.02
C ILE A 12 2.60 -6.54 2.49
N ILE A 13 1.53 -6.27 1.75
CA ILE A 13 0.56 -5.21 2.05
C ILE A 13 -0.78 -5.87 2.33
N ALA A 14 -1.37 -5.57 3.50
CA ALA A 14 -2.76 -5.90 3.78
C ALA A 14 -3.65 -4.86 3.08
N VAL A 15 -4.20 -5.24 1.93
CA VAL A 15 -5.08 -4.37 1.13
C VAL A 15 -6.43 -4.19 1.84
N THR A 16 -6.88 -2.96 1.99
CA THR A 16 -8.14 -2.59 2.66
C THR A 16 -9.19 -1.99 1.73
N ALA A 17 -8.79 -1.41 0.58
CA ALA A 17 -9.71 -0.94 -0.45
C ALA A 17 -9.09 -0.99 -1.85
N THR A 18 -9.91 -1.31 -2.86
CA THR A 18 -9.50 -1.42 -4.27
C THR A 18 -10.45 -0.65 -5.21
N PRO A 19 -10.50 0.69 -5.12
CA PRO A 19 -11.28 1.49 -6.06
C PRO A 19 -10.74 1.37 -7.49
N ASP A 20 -11.61 1.61 -8.47
CA ASP A 20 -11.30 1.47 -9.91
C ASP A 20 -10.52 2.67 -10.50
N ASP A 21 -9.90 3.50 -9.66
CA ASP A 21 -9.08 4.65 -10.08
C ASP A 21 -7.57 4.33 -10.16
N GLY A 22 -7.21 3.09 -9.85
CA GLY A 22 -5.83 2.58 -9.88
C GLY A 22 -5.04 2.79 -8.58
N TRP A 23 -5.61 3.45 -7.57
CA TRP A 23 -5.00 3.71 -6.27
C TRP A 23 -5.65 2.87 -5.18
N TRP A 24 -4.90 1.92 -4.65
CA TRP A 24 -5.40 1.06 -3.58
C TRP A 24 -5.03 1.60 -2.21
N SER A 25 -5.80 1.19 -1.19
CA SER A 25 -5.49 1.46 0.22
C SER A 25 -5.04 0.18 0.92
N GLY A 26 -4.15 0.30 1.90
CA GLY A 26 -3.66 -0.82 2.69
C GLY A 26 -2.57 -0.45 3.68
N GLU A 27 -2.08 -1.45 4.40
CA GLU A 27 -1.04 -1.30 5.41
C GLU A 27 0.12 -2.27 5.15
N LEU A 28 1.36 -1.80 5.26
CA LEU A 28 2.54 -2.67 5.25
C LEU A 28 2.43 -3.69 6.38
N MET A 29 2.72 -4.96 6.15
CA MET A 29 2.78 -5.96 7.23
C MET A 29 4.02 -5.76 8.12
N ASP A 30 5.05 -5.09 7.61
CA ASP A 30 6.22 -4.69 8.40
C ASP A 30 5.92 -3.41 9.19
N GLU A 31 5.63 -3.58 10.48
CA GLU A 31 5.26 -2.49 11.39
C GLU A 31 6.36 -1.42 11.54
N ASN A 32 7.64 -1.79 11.40
CA ASN A 32 8.75 -0.86 11.58
C ASN A 32 8.86 0.15 10.42
N ARG A 33 8.24 -0.17 9.29
CA ARG A 33 8.22 0.70 8.09
C ARG A 33 6.89 1.38 7.84
N ARG A 34 5.86 1.06 8.64
CA ARG A 34 4.58 1.79 8.59
C ARG A 34 4.82 3.26 8.93
N VAL A 35 4.13 4.13 8.20
CA VAL A 35 4.08 5.57 8.49
C VAL A 35 2.63 5.95 8.72
N SER A 36 2.33 6.54 9.88
CA SER A 36 0.96 6.92 10.23
C SER A 36 0.36 7.88 9.19
N GLY A 37 -0.89 7.63 8.81
CA GLY A 37 -1.61 8.40 7.77
C GLY A 37 -1.22 8.05 6.33
N LYS A 38 -0.23 7.17 6.13
CA LYS A 38 0.24 6.77 4.81
C LYS A 38 -0.27 5.38 4.47
N HIS A 39 -1.25 5.30 3.59
CA HIS A 39 -2.06 4.11 3.35
C HIS A 39 -2.44 3.90 1.88
N ILE A 40 -2.19 4.84 0.97
CA ILE A 40 -2.49 4.64 -0.46
C ILE A 40 -1.25 4.27 -1.27
N PHE A 41 -1.43 3.49 -2.32
CA PHE A 41 -0.37 3.08 -3.24
C PHE A 41 -0.91 2.71 -4.63
N PRO A 42 -0.11 2.84 -5.69
CA PRO A 42 -0.50 2.45 -7.04
C PRO A 42 -0.59 0.92 -7.17
N SER A 43 -1.75 0.44 -7.63
CA SER A 43 -2.07 -0.99 -7.73
C SER A 43 -1.23 -1.76 -8.76
N ASN A 44 -0.67 -1.08 -9.77
CA ASN A 44 0.11 -1.71 -10.84
C ASN A 44 1.53 -2.14 -10.42
N PHE A 45 1.90 -1.96 -9.15
CA PHE A 45 3.18 -2.36 -8.58
C PHE A 45 3.05 -3.54 -7.60
N VAL A 46 1.86 -4.11 -7.43
CA VAL A 46 1.62 -5.24 -6.54
C VAL A 46 1.08 -6.44 -7.31
N ASN A 47 1.39 -7.65 -6.82
CA ASN A 47 0.79 -8.88 -7.29
C ASN A 47 -0.06 -9.46 -6.16
N GLN A 48 -1.24 -9.98 -6.50
CA GLN A 48 -2.06 -10.73 -5.54
C GLN A 48 -1.46 -12.11 -5.31
N LEU A 49 -1.38 -12.52 -4.04
CA LEU A 49 -0.99 -13.87 -3.63
C LEU A 49 -2.16 -14.85 -3.75
#